data_AF-A0A9W8QXM9-F1
#
_entry.id   AF-A0A9W8QXM9-F1
#
_cell.length_a   1.000
_cell.length_b   1.000
_cell.length_c   1.000
_cell.angle_alpha   90.00
_cell.angle_beta   90.00
_cell.angle_gamma   90.00
#
_symmetry.space_group_name_H-M   'P 1'
#
loop_
_entity.id
_entity.type
_entity.pdbx_description
1 polymer ?
#
loop_
_entity_poly.entity_id
_entity_poly.type
_entity_poly.pdbx_seq_one_letter_code
_entity_poly.pdbx_strand_id
1 'polypeptide(L)'
;MNASLSDEERMSAFNKNMEKGGWLDKNASRFGNKWSRAWLVGAYEAGDVVFHTPYTIHAGAKNRSPEGRVRVSTDLRFVDKTKPYDERWTFAPCILGE
;
A
#
# COMPACT_ATOMS: atom_id res chain seq x y z
N MET A 1 8.00 8.73 -11.92
CA MET A 1 6.67 9.09 -12.47
C MET A 1 6.21 10.51 -12.10
N ASN A 2 6.50 11.02 -10.89
CA ASN A 2 5.99 12.32 -10.44
C ASN A 2 6.96 13.51 -10.62
N ALA A 3 8.17 13.30 -11.17
CA ALA A 3 9.23 14.30 -11.25
C ALA A 3 8.87 15.54 -12.09
N SER A 4 7.98 15.40 -13.08
CA SER A 4 7.52 16.48 -13.95
C SER A 4 6.21 17.14 -13.50
N LEU A 5 5.64 16.73 -12.36
CA LEU A 5 4.44 17.35 -11.78
C LEU A 5 4.82 18.63 -11.01
N SER A 6 3.88 19.56 -10.87
CA SER A 6 4.04 20.69 -9.94
C SER A 6 4.13 20.20 -8.49
N ASP A 7 4.60 21.05 -7.57
CA ASP A 7 4.70 20.67 -6.15
C ASP A 7 3.34 20.30 -5.56
N GLU A 8 2.30 21.08 -5.88
CA GLU A 8 0.92 20.82 -5.47
C GLU A 8 0.42 19.45 -5.97
N GLU A 9 0.65 19.16 -7.26
CA GLU A 9 0.27 17.87 -7.84
C GLU A 9 1.08 16.70 -7.27
N ARG A 10 2.35 16.91 -6.89
CA ARG A 10 3.16 15.87 -6.24
C ARG A 10 2.64 15.53 -4.85
N MET A 11 2.17 16.51 -4.09
CA MET A 11 1.61 16.29 -2.75
C MET A 11 0.19 15.72 -2.79
N SER A 12 -0.58 16.00 -3.84
CA SER A 12 -1.95 15.50 -3.96
C SER A 12 -1.98 13.98 -4.11
N ALA A 13 -2.70 13.32 -3.20
CA ALA A 13 -3.00 11.90 -3.26
C ALA A 13 -3.90 11.53 -4.46
N PHE A 14 -4.40 12.49 -5.24
CA PHE A 14 -5.33 12.29 -6.37
C PHE A 14 -4.79 12.80 -7.70
N ASN A 15 -3.47 12.89 -7.88
CA ASN A 15 -2.88 13.34 -9.14
C ASN A 15 -3.06 12.32 -10.29
N LYS A 16 -2.71 12.75 -11.50
CA LYS A 16 -2.85 11.95 -12.75
C LYS A 16 -2.11 10.61 -12.75
N ASN A 17 -1.19 10.39 -11.80
CA ASN A 17 -0.39 9.17 -11.69
C ASN A 17 -0.89 8.21 -10.60
N MET A 18 -1.77 8.66 -9.68
CA MET A 18 -2.33 7.84 -8.60
C MET A 18 -2.95 6.54 -9.13
N GLU A 19 -3.70 6.64 -10.22
CA GLU A 19 -4.42 5.50 -10.79
C GLU A 19 -3.59 4.68 -11.79
N LYS A 20 -2.40 5.17 -12.18
CA LYS A 20 -1.52 4.45 -13.13
C LYS A 20 -0.86 3.20 -12.54
N GLY A 21 -1.00 2.98 -11.22
CA GLY A 21 -0.30 1.93 -10.47
C GLY A 21 -0.86 0.51 -10.57
N GLY A 22 -1.91 0.23 -11.36
CA GLY A 22 -2.37 -1.15 -11.60
C GLY A 22 -3.33 -1.69 -10.55
N TRP A 23 -4.46 -1.02 -10.35
CA TRP A 23 -5.54 -1.55 -9.52
C TRP A 23 -6.18 -2.75 -10.21
N LEU A 24 -6.39 -3.85 -9.48
CA LEU A 24 -7.17 -4.98 -9.99
C LEU A 24 -8.66 -4.61 -10.13
N ASP A 25 -9.18 -3.84 -9.18
CA ASP A 25 -10.54 -3.27 -9.17
C ASP A 25 -10.62 -2.14 -8.13
N LYS A 26 -11.46 -1.13 -8.35
CA LYS A 26 -11.72 -0.03 -7.39
C LYS A 26 -12.79 -0.39 -6.34
N ASN A 27 -13.49 -1.51 -6.54
CA ASN A 27 -14.54 -2.02 -5.66
C ASN A 27 -14.15 -3.42 -5.18
N ALA A 28 -13.60 -3.49 -3.96
CA ALA A 28 -13.18 -4.74 -3.33
C ALA A 28 -14.33 -5.75 -3.24
N SER A 29 -15.55 -5.32 -2.88
CA SER A 29 -16.71 -6.21 -2.79
C SER A 29 -17.04 -6.85 -4.14
N ARG A 30 -17.09 -6.04 -5.21
CA ARG A 30 -17.30 -6.53 -6.57
C ARG A 30 -16.21 -7.52 -6.99
N PHE A 31 -14.94 -7.23 -6.68
CA PHE A 31 -13.83 -8.12 -6.98
C PHE A 31 -13.99 -9.48 -6.27
N GLY A 32 -14.26 -9.47 -4.96
CA GLY A 32 -14.48 -10.69 -4.18
C GLY A 32 -15.62 -11.53 -4.74
N ASN A 33 -16.77 -10.89 -5.03
CA ASN A 33 -17.92 -11.56 -5.63
C ASN A 33 -17.59 -12.19 -7.00
N LYS A 34 -16.91 -11.44 -7.88
CA LYS A 34 -16.52 -11.91 -9.22
C LYS A 34 -15.67 -13.19 -9.15
N TRP A 35 -14.78 -13.28 -8.17
CA TRP A 35 -13.86 -14.41 -8.00
C TRP A 35 -14.35 -15.45 -6.98
N SER A 36 -15.56 -15.29 -6.43
CA SER A 36 -16.10 -16.14 -5.38
C SER A 36 -15.14 -16.30 -4.19
N ARG A 37 -14.56 -15.17 -3.74
CA ARG A 37 -13.65 -15.11 -2.59
C ARG A 37 -14.17 -14.12 -1.56
N ALA A 38 -14.03 -14.49 -0.28
CA ALA A 38 -14.31 -13.62 0.85
C ALA A 38 -13.07 -12.77 1.19
N TRP A 39 -13.32 -11.54 1.61
CA TRP A 39 -12.30 -10.70 2.25
C TRP A 39 -12.20 -11.06 3.73
N LEU A 40 -10.98 -11.26 4.21
CA LEU A 40 -10.70 -11.50 5.62
C LEU A 40 -10.29 -10.18 6.27
N VAL A 41 -10.86 -9.88 7.43
CA VAL A 41 -10.59 -8.66 8.21
C VAL A 41 -10.36 -9.05 9.67
N GLY A 42 -9.36 -8.44 10.30
CA GLY A 42 -9.05 -8.59 11.72
C GLY A 42 -9.42 -7.33 12.51
N ALA A 43 -9.69 -7.51 13.80
CA ALA A 43 -9.87 -6.41 14.76
C ALA A 43 -8.50 -5.97 15.30
N TYR A 44 -7.68 -5.38 14.42
CA TYR A 44 -6.32 -4.96 14.77
C TYR A 44 -6.32 -3.79 15.77
N GLU A 45 -5.42 -3.85 16.75
CA GLU A 45 -5.09 -2.75 17.65
C GLU A 45 -3.77 -2.07 17.25
N ALA A 46 -3.48 -0.92 17.87
CA ALA A 46 -2.24 -0.22 17.63
C ALA A 46 -1.05 -1.07 18.09
N GLY A 47 -0.17 -1.43 17.14
CA GLY A 47 0.98 -2.31 17.38
C GLY A 47 0.82 -3.71 16.78
N ASP A 48 -0.39 -4.11 16.40
CA ASP A 48 -0.60 -5.38 15.70
C ASP A 48 0.02 -5.35 14.30
N VAL A 49 0.47 -6.52 13.85
CA VAL A 49 1.13 -6.70 12.56
C VAL A 49 0.43 -7.81 11.78
N VAL A 50 0.21 -7.57 10.48
CA VAL A 50 -0.24 -8.57 9.52
C VAL A 50 0.88 -8.86 8.53
N PHE A 51 1.18 -10.15 8.33
CA PHE A 51 2.11 -10.61 7.31
C PHE A 51 1.33 -11.12 6.11
N HIS A 52 1.74 -10.70 4.91
CA HIS A 52 1.20 -11.24 3.67
C HIS A 52 2.31 -11.37 2.62
N THR A 53 2.13 -12.28 1.66
CA THR A 53 3.07 -12.42 0.56
C THR A 53 2.86 -11.28 -0.47
N PRO A 54 3.85 -10.99 -1.34
CA PRO A 54 3.68 -9.99 -2.40
C PRO A 54 2.53 -10.29 -3.37
N TYR A 55 2.14 -11.57 -3.50
CA TYR A 55 1.04 -12.01 -4.36
C TYR A 55 -0.32 -12.06 -3.66
N THR A 56 -0.37 -11.78 -2.36
CA THR A 56 -1.64 -11.73 -1.63
C THR A 56 -2.44 -10.53 -2.11
N ILE A 57 -3.65 -10.78 -2.59
CA ILE A 57 -4.59 -9.72 -2.95
C ILE A 57 -5.06 -9.06 -1.65
N HIS A 58 -4.72 -7.79 -1.45
CA HIS A 58 -5.04 -7.02 -0.25
C HIS A 58 -5.58 -5.65 -0.64
N ALA A 59 -6.36 -5.04 0.25
CA ALA A 59 -6.95 -3.72 0.05
C ALA A 59 -7.13 -2.99 1.39
N GLY A 60 -7.12 -1.66 1.34
CA GLY A 60 -7.53 -0.82 2.46
C GLY A 60 -9.02 -0.49 2.39
N ALA A 61 -9.73 -0.66 3.51
CA ALA A 61 -11.13 -0.25 3.60
C ALA A 61 -11.25 1.28 3.74
N LYS A 62 -12.37 1.84 3.28
CA LYS A 62 -12.70 3.26 3.50
C LYS A 62 -12.85 3.51 5.00
N ASN A 63 -12.08 4.46 5.53
CA ASN A 63 -12.21 4.89 6.91
C ASN A 63 -13.56 5.60 7.13
N ARG A 64 -14.39 5.08 8.03
CA ARG A 64 -15.67 5.65 8.43
C ARG A 64 -15.73 5.92 9.94
N SER A 65 -14.60 6.22 10.57
CA SER A 65 -14.55 6.58 11.99
C SER A 65 -15.54 7.73 12.27
N PRO A 66 -16.50 7.53 13.17
CA PRO A 66 -17.47 8.58 13.50
C PRO A 66 -16.82 9.77 14.21
N GLU A 67 -15.69 9.57 14.91
CA GLU A 67 -14.93 10.62 15.58
C GLU A 67 -13.82 11.23 14.70
N GLY A 68 -13.76 10.87 13.41
CA GLY A 68 -12.75 11.40 12.50
C GLY A 68 -11.33 10.92 12.79
N ARG A 69 -11.15 9.79 13.48
CA ARG A 69 -9.82 9.24 13.76
C ARG A 69 -9.14 8.80 12.48
N VAL A 70 -7.89 9.21 12.31
CA VAL A 70 -7.04 8.78 11.19
C VAL A 70 -6.47 7.40 11.47
N ARG A 71 -6.58 6.47 10.51
CA ARG A 71 -5.85 5.20 10.53
C ARG A 71 -4.48 5.41 9.90
N VAL A 72 -3.42 5.10 10.62
CA VAL A 72 -2.05 5.08 10.11
C VAL A 72 -1.51 3.65 10.15
N SER A 73 -0.79 3.25 9.11
CA SER A 73 -0.04 1.99 9.08
C SER A 73 1.31 2.22 8.42
N THR A 74 2.28 1.36 8.71
CA THR A 74 3.57 1.34 8.05
C THR A 74 3.82 -0.05 7.48
N ASP A 75 4.39 -0.11 6.28
CA ASP A 75 4.66 -1.37 5.58
C ASP A 75 6.17 -1.62 5.60
N LEU A 76 6.58 -2.77 6.14
CA LEU A 76 7.95 -3.27 6.03
C LEU A 76 7.99 -4.40 5.01
N ARG A 77 8.95 -4.37 4.10
CA ARG A 77 9.09 -5.37 3.04
C ARG A 77 10.40 -6.13 3.21
N PHE A 78 10.29 -7.44 3.33
CA PHE A 78 11.43 -8.35 3.45
C PHE A 78 11.65 -9.08 2.13
N VAL A 79 12.91 -9.25 1.74
CA VAL A 79 13.33 -9.97 0.54
C VAL A 79 14.42 -10.98 0.89
N ASP A 80 14.46 -12.07 0.14
CA ASP A 80 15.53 -13.05 0.21
C ASP A 80 16.72 -12.57 -0.63
N LYS A 81 17.81 -12.17 0.04
CA LYS A 81 19.00 -11.63 -0.63
C LYS A 81 19.73 -12.64 -1.50
N THR A 82 19.46 -13.95 -1.35
CA THR A 82 20.10 -14.99 -2.19
C THR A 82 19.34 -15.24 -3.50
N LYS A 83 18.23 -14.52 -3.75
CA LYS A 83 17.41 -14.65 -4.96
C LYS A 83 17.29 -13.29 -5.67
N PRO A 84 16.98 -13.26 -6.97
CA PRO A 84 16.64 -12.01 -7.64
C PRO A 84 15.42 -11.35 -6.97
N TYR A 85 15.50 -10.04 -6.73
CA TYR A 85 14.39 -9.25 -6.19
C TYR A 85 14.38 -7.84 -6.79
N ASP A 86 13.30 -7.09 -6.55
CA ASP A 86 13.13 -5.73 -7.07
C ASP A 86 13.97 -4.71 -6.28
N GLU A 87 15.07 -4.26 -6.87
CA GLU A 87 16.02 -3.32 -6.27
C GLU A 87 15.59 -1.85 -6.39
N ARG A 88 14.48 -1.52 -7.06
CA ARG A 88 14.04 -0.11 -7.21
C ARG A 88 13.80 0.61 -5.89
N TRP A 89 13.61 -0.14 -4.80
CA TRP A 89 13.32 0.38 -3.47
C TRP A 89 14.43 0.12 -2.45
N THR A 90 15.62 -0.32 -2.89
CA THR A 90 16.79 -0.55 -2.01
C THR A 90 17.65 0.68 -1.80
N PHE A 91 17.19 1.86 -2.23
CA PHE A 91 17.94 3.09 -1.98
C PHE A 91 18.06 3.31 -0.47
N ALA A 92 19.31 3.28 0.01
CA ALA A 92 19.67 3.74 1.34
C ALA A 92 20.25 5.15 1.25
N PRO A 93 19.45 6.23 1.32
CA PRO A 93 19.94 7.52 1.74
C PRO A 93 19.61 7.69 3.23
N CYS A 94 20.64 7.92 4.06
CA CYS A 94 20.65 7.82 5.54
C CYS A 94 20.63 6.36 6.00
N ILE A 95 21.65 5.76 6.60
CA ILE A 95 22.35 6.13 7.84
C ILE A 95 23.80 5.60 7.76
N LEU A 96 24.65 6.16 6.91
CA LEU A 96 26.11 6.09 7.08
C LEU A 96 26.64 7.44 6.63
N GLY A 97 26.74 8.36 7.59
CA GLY A 97 27.63 9.50 7.42
C GLY A 97 29.06 8.97 7.54
N GLU A 98 29.80 9.07 6.45
CA GLU A 98 31.22 9.39 6.51
C GLU A 98 31.38 10.88 6.19
#